data_AF-D2R4X0-F1
#
_entry.id   AF-D2R4X0-F1
#
_cell.length_a   1.000
_cell.length_b   1.000
_cell.length_c   1.000
_cell.angle_alpha   90.00
_cell.angle_beta   90.00
_cell.angle_gamma   90.00
#
_symmetry.space_group_name_H-M   'P 1'
#
loop_
_entity.id
_entity.type
_entity.pdbx_description
1 polymer ?
#
loop_
_entity_poly.entity_id
_entity_poly.type
_entity_poly.pdbx_seq_one_letter_code
_entity_poly.pdbx_strand_id
1 'polypeptide(L)'
;MVRSSLIPASGWQRWSCALVAGIVVVGIAMQSAWSDDKATTTQSSGDKKPTATTTTTKEAESKGSSGSADSSQVVKAPSTTRAKNKEQGREAPTRAAITKPGSAAAKSRPVSITPEREAAVMTFVQLNHPELAELLTHLKSSQTREYEQAIRELFRASERLAATQDRDQQQYQLELAVWTAQSKIQLISARLKMNDSATLRDELKSLLEQQLSARIALLSFERAKITQRMEKIDQQIENLEASREEMIERQLEFLTRGNGKSDPGKPSGTKPNAGKAATKESIKSPLKPGSDK
;
A
#
# COMPACT_ATOMS: atom_id res chain seq x y z
N MET A 1 -43.47 -28.94 46.67
CA MET A 1 -42.29 -28.06 46.78
C MET A 1 -41.41 -28.30 45.56
N VAL A 2 -41.15 -27.29 44.74
CA VAL A 2 -40.22 -27.39 43.59
C VAL A 2 -39.16 -26.30 43.77
N ARG A 3 -37.88 -26.68 43.82
CA ARG A 3 -36.77 -25.74 43.98
C ARG A 3 -36.32 -25.25 42.60
N SER A 4 -36.86 -24.11 42.16
CA SER A 4 -36.34 -23.41 40.97
C SER A 4 -34.91 -22.94 41.23
N SER A 5 -33.94 -23.57 40.60
CA SER A 5 -32.53 -23.20 40.68
C SER A 5 -32.25 -21.90 39.91
N LEU A 6 -32.08 -20.79 40.63
CA LEU A 6 -31.58 -19.55 40.04
C LEU A 6 -30.14 -19.75 39.57
N ILE A 7 -29.91 -19.62 38.26
CA ILE A 7 -28.58 -19.58 37.66
C ILE A 7 -28.09 -18.12 37.72
N PRO A 8 -26.92 -17.82 38.30
CA PRO A 8 -26.45 -16.44 38.47
C PRO A 8 -25.99 -15.82 37.14
N ALA A 9 -26.80 -14.91 36.58
CA ALA A 9 -26.57 -14.26 35.29
C ALA A 9 -25.49 -13.13 35.31
N SER A 10 -24.46 -13.24 36.17
CA SER A 10 -23.59 -12.12 36.58
C SER A 10 -22.13 -12.23 36.13
N GLY A 11 -21.84 -12.90 35.00
CA GLY A 11 -20.48 -13.08 34.49
C GLY A 11 -20.04 -12.14 33.36
N TRP A 12 -20.94 -11.85 32.41
CA TRP A 12 -20.53 -11.36 31.08
C TRP A 12 -20.19 -9.85 31.01
N GLN A 13 -20.85 -9.02 31.82
CA GLN A 13 -20.85 -7.55 31.67
C GLN A 13 -19.52 -6.82 31.96
N ARG A 14 -18.44 -7.52 32.38
CA ARG A 14 -17.13 -6.89 32.67
C ARG A 14 -16.03 -7.17 31.63
N TRP A 15 -16.27 -8.03 30.63
CA TRP A 15 -15.20 -8.55 29.77
C TRP A 15 -15.24 -8.05 28.31
N SER A 16 -16.42 -7.72 27.75
CA SER A 16 -16.55 -7.27 26.34
C SER A 16 -15.72 -6.01 26.02
N CYS A 17 -15.75 -5.02 26.93
CA CYS A 17 -15.07 -3.73 26.77
C CYS A 17 -13.56 -3.81 26.48
N ALA A 18 -12.88 -4.87 26.93
CA ALA A 18 -11.43 -5.02 26.75
C ALA A 18 -11.06 -5.60 25.37
N LEU A 19 -11.94 -6.36 24.74
CA LEU A 19 -11.62 -7.11 23.51
C LEU A 19 -11.85 -6.26 22.26
N VAL A 20 -12.96 -5.50 22.20
CA VAL A 20 -13.27 -4.62 21.06
C VAL A 20 -12.29 -3.45 20.94
N ALA A 21 -11.77 -2.94 22.06
CA ALA A 21 -10.81 -1.83 22.06
C ALA A 21 -9.43 -2.18 21.45
N GLY A 22 -9.03 -3.45 21.47
CA GLY A 22 -7.73 -3.89 20.96
C GLY A 22 -7.65 -4.01 19.42
N ILE A 23 -8.78 -3.99 18.72
CA ILE A 23 -8.86 -4.33 17.29
C ILE A 23 -8.27 -3.23 16.38
N VAL A 24 -8.38 -1.96 16.80
CA VAL A 24 -8.27 -0.80 15.89
C VAL A 24 -6.83 -0.39 15.54
N VAL A 25 -5.81 -0.73 16.34
CA VAL A 25 -4.45 -0.15 16.20
C VAL A 25 -3.53 -0.95 15.26
N VAL A 26 -3.63 -2.28 15.26
CA VAL A 26 -2.64 -3.16 14.60
C VAL A 26 -2.73 -3.09 13.07
N GLY A 27 -3.92 -2.86 12.50
CA GLY A 27 -4.15 -2.93 11.05
C GLY A 27 -3.63 -1.74 10.22
N ILE A 28 -3.38 -0.56 10.81
CA ILE A 28 -3.03 0.67 10.07
C ILE A 28 -1.61 1.17 10.39
N ALA A 29 -1.09 0.90 11.60
CA ALA A 29 0.27 1.32 11.96
C ALA A 29 1.37 0.35 11.46
N MET A 30 1.04 -0.92 11.22
CA MET A 30 2.03 -1.99 11.05
C MET A 30 2.63 -2.11 9.62
N GLN A 31 2.26 -1.21 8.69
CA GLN A 31 2.85 -1.16 7.35
C GLN A 31 3.88 -0.02 7.18
N SER A 32 4.14 0.78 8.23
CA SER A 32 5.08 1.91 8.22
C SER A 32 6.37 1.67 9.01
N ALA A 33 6.59 0.45 9.53
CA ALA A 33 7.63 0.17 10.52
C ALA A 33 8.83 -0.66 10.00
N TRP A 34 8.77 -1.20 8.78
CA TRP A 34 9.81 -2.09 8.20
C TRP A 34 10.53 -1.42 7.03
N SER A 35 11.05 -0.20 7.25
CA SER A 35 11.89 0.53 6.28
C SER A 35 12.81 1.52 7.00
N ASP A 36 13.64 1.01 7.92
CA ASP A 36 14.71 1.77 8.57
C ASP A 36 15.96 0.87 8.65
N ASP A 37 16.60 0.69 7.48
CA ASP A 37 17.69 -0.25 7.24
C ASP A 37 19.01 0.26 7.85
N LYS A 38 19.11 0.24 9.18
CA LYS A 38 20.32 0.62 9.91
C LYS A 38 21.32 -0.53 9.94
N ALA A 39 22.02 -0.67 8.82
CA ALA A 39 23.20 -1.51 8.66
C ALA A 39 24.15 -1.36 9.86
N THR A 40 24.14 -2.37 10.73
CA THR A 40 24.97 -2.40 11.95
C THR A 40 26.17 -3.28 11.68
N THR A 41 27.26 -2.68 11.21
CA THR A 41 28.53 -3.37 10.95
C THR A 41 29.16 -3.85 12.26
N THR A 42 28.94 -5.13 12.59
CA THR A 42 29.54 -5.78 13.77
C THR A 42 31.03 -6.04 13.54
N GLN A 43 31.87 -5.08 13.93
CA GLN A 43 33.33 -5.24 13.99
C GLN A 43 33.72 -6.06 15.24
N SER A 44 33.62 -7.39 15.14
CA SER A 44 34.06 -8.30 16.21
C SER A 44 35.56 -8.61 16.07
N SER A 45 36.38 -8.04 16.96
CA SER A 45 37.79 -8.40 17.12
C SER A 45 37.95 -9.19 18.43
N GLY A 46 38.60 -10.35 18.38
CA GLY A 46 38.72 -11.24 19.54
C GLY A 46 39.52 -12.51 19.26
N ASP A 47 40.84 -12.44 19.45
CA ASP A 47 41.76 -13.57 19.32
C ASP A 47 41.44 -14.76 20.24
N LYS A 48 41.61 -15.98 19.71
CA LYS A 48 42.23 -17.12 20.41
C LYS A 48 42.57 -18.32 19.50
N LYS A 49 43.86 -18.52 19.28
CA LYS A 49 44.53 -19.83 19.00
C LYS A 49 44.98 -20.45 20.35
N PRO A 50 45.54 -21.68 20.43
CA PRO A 50 45.71 -22.76 19.44
C PRO A 50 45.03 -24.08 19.94
N THR A 51 45.21 -25.32 19.45
CA THR A 51 46.28 -26.05 18.72
C THR A 51 45.73 -27.23 17.88
N ALA A 52 46.41 -27.56 16.76
CA ALA A 52 46.67 -28.89 16.13
C ALA A 52 45.54 -29.98 16.02
N THR A 53 45.46 -30.84 15.00
CA THR A 53 46.56 -31.52 14.26
C THR A 53 46.13 -31.96 12.83
N THR A 54 47.06 -31.81 11.87
CA THR A 54 47.32 -32.56 10.60
C THR A 54 46.30 -33.59 10.10
N THR A 55 45.89 -33.63 8.82
CA THR A 55 46.61 -34.27 7.67
C THR A 55 45.84 -33.93 6.36
N THR A 56 46.33 -33.27 5.30
CA THR A 56 47.51 -33.48 4.41
C THR A 56 47.27 -34.54 3.32
N THR A 57 47.54 -34.37 2.01
CA THR A 57 47.83 -33.20 1.12
C THR A 57 47.84 -33.72 -0.34
N LYS A 58 47.20 -33.04 -1.32
CA LYS A 58 47.78 -32.79 -2.68
C LYS A 58 47.03 -31.69 -3.48
N GLU A 59 47.45 -31.28 -4.71
CA GLU A 59 48.49 -30.26 -5.05
C GLU A 59 48.56 -30.01 -6.59
N ALA A 60 48.04 -28.88 -7.11
CA ALA A 60 48.26 -28.34 -8.47
C ALA A 60 47.52 -26.98 -8.60
N GLU A 61 48.07 -25.83 -8.21
CA GLU A 61 49.17 -25.06 -8.83
C GLU A 61 48.83 -24.38 -10.17
N SER A 62 48.71 -23.05 -10.14
CA SER A 62 49.10 -22.16 -11.24
C SER A 62 49.49 -20.79 -10.68
N LYS A 63 50.57 -20.20 -11.20
CA LYS A 63 50.96 -18.79 -10.94
C LYS A 63 50.17 -17.88 -11.91
N GLY A 64 49.88 -16.61 -11.65
CA GLY A 64 50.38 -15.69 -10.62
C GLY A 64 51.04 -14.48 -11.30
N SER A 65 50.67 -13.25 -10.94
CA SER A 65 51.32 -12.03 -11.46
C SER A 65 51.13 -10.84 -10.51
N SER A 66 52.20 -10.07 -10.30
CA SER A 66 52.21 -8.83 -9.51
C SER A 66 52.29 -7.62 -10.43
N GLY A 67 51.29 -6.73 -10.38
CA GLY A 67 51.29 -5.46 -11.11
C GLY A 67 51.11 -4.28 -10.15
N SER A 68 52.11 -3.40 -10.08
CA SER A 68 52.08 -2.20 -9.22
C SER A 68 52.34 -0.94 -10.05
N ALA A 69 51.26 -0.21 -10.34
CA ALA A 69 51.23 1.20 -10.74
C ALA A 69 49.88 1.72 -10.20
N ASP A 70 49.85 2.70 -9.31
CA ASP A 70 50.16 4.12 -9.53
C ASP A 70 49.30 4.78 -10.62
N SER A 71 48.20 5.40 -10.17
CA SER A 71 47.69 6.62 -10.77
C SER A 71 46.75 7.36 -9.82
N SER A 72 47.11 8.61 -9.56
CA SER A 72 46.28 9.59 -8.86
C SER A 72 44.94 9.83 -9.54
N GLN A 73 43.89 10.07 -8.75
CA GLN A 73 43.17 11.35 -8.89
C GLN A 73 42.41 11.77 -7.62
N VAL A 74 42.83 12.89 -7.05
CA VAL A 74 42.11 13.59 -5.98
C VAL A 74 41.18 14.63 -6.62
N VAL A 75 39.88 14.36 -6.64
CA VAL A 75 38.87 15.35 -7.05
C VAL A 75 38.15 15.94 -5.83
N LYS A 76 38.69 17.04 -5.31
CA LYS A 76 37.98 17.92 -4.37
C LYS A 76 36.86 18.65 -5.10
N ALA A 77 35.59 18.34 -4.79
CA ALA A 77 34.48 19.21 -5.15
C ALA A 77 34.49 20.46 -4.24
N PRO A 78 34.40 21.70 -4.77
CA PRO A 78 34.62 22.92 -3.99
C PRO A 78 33.37 23.39 -3.23
N SER A 79 33.59 23.96 -2.05
CA SER A 79 32.59 24.73 -1.30
C SER A 79 32.58 26.19 -1.76
N THR A 80 31.58 26.59 -2.57
CA THR A 80 31.50 27.94 -3.14
C THR A 80 30.54 28.87 -2.39
N THR A 81 31.14 29.65 -1.49
CA THR A 81 30.90 31.10 -1.34
C THR A 81 29.45 31.61 -1.25
N ARG A 82 28.91 31.52 -0.02
CA ARG A 82 27.90 32.43 0.53
C ARG A 82 28.33 33.91 0.37
N ALA A 83 27.91 34.58 -0.70
CA ALA A 83 28.12 36.01 -0.91
C ALA A 83 27.03 36.85 -0.22
N LYS A 84 27.41 37.99 0.37
CA LYS A 84 26.48 39.00 0.87
C LYS A 84 26.14 39.96 -0.27
N ASN A 85 24.88 40.37 -0.39
CA ASN A 85 24.57 41.77 -0.71
C ASN A 85 23.61 42.31 0.36
N LYS A 86 23.70 43.61 0.66
CA LYS A 86 23.20 44.20 1.90
C LYS A 86 22.69 45.61 1.63
N GLU A 87 21.38 45.80 1.84
CA GLU A 87 20.71 47.10 1.99
C GLU A 87 20.73 48.00 0.73
N GLN A 88 19.90 49.04 0.58
CA GLN A 88 18.89 49.58 1.50
C GLN A 88 17.68 50.10 0.70
N GLY A 89 16.47 49.81 1.16
CA GLY A 89 15.22 50.32 0.59
C GLY A 89 14.14 50.30 1.66
N ARG A 90 13.87 51.47 2.27
CA ARG A 90 12.85 51.60 3.31
C ARG A 90 11.48 51.69 2.67
N GLU A 91 10.58 50.78 3.04
CA GLU A 91 9.25 51.16 3.51
C GLU A 91 8.67 50.04 4.39
N ALA A 92 7.92 50.41 5.42
CA ALA A 92 7.20 49.46 6.27
C ALA A 92 5.76 49.37 5.78
N PRO A 93 5.16 48.18 5.85
CA PRO A 93 4.10 48.07 6.85
C PRO A 93 4.12 46.77 7.66
N THR A 94 3.61 46.91 8.89
CA THR A 94 2.95 45.88 9.71
C THR A 94 3.44 44.44 9.64
N ARG A 95 4.07 44.04 10.76
CA ARG A 95 4.20 42.69 11.32
C ARG A 95 2.86 41.90 11.30
N ALA A 96 2.48 41.37 10.15
CA ALA A 96 1.39 40.40 10.04
C ALA A 96 1.88 39.05 10.59
N ALA A 97 1.24 38.55 11.64
CA ALA A 97 1.55 37.23 12.17
C ALA A 97 1.09 36.18 11.15
N ILE A 98 2.04 35.50 10.50
CA ILE A 98 1.75 34.30 9.70
C ILE A 98 1.41 33.17 10.65
N THR A 99 0.19 33.21 11.17
CA THR A 99 -0.47 32.06 11.78
C THR A 99 -0.57 30.99 10.69
N LYS A 100 0.27 29.95 10.80
CA LYS A 100 0.08 28.73 10.01
C LYS A 100 -1.38 28.32 10.20
N PRO A 101 -2.21 28.23 9.14
CA PRO A 101 -3.55 27.65 9.28
C PRO A 101 -3.33 26.22 9.74
N GLY A 102 -3.63 25.97 11.02
CA GLY A 102 -3.34 24.69 11.63
C GLY A 102 -4.06 23.59 10.85
N SER A 103 -3.35 22.52 10.50
CA SER A 103 -3.98 21.27 10.10
C SER A 103 -4.65 20.66 11.34
N ALA A 104 -5.74 21.30 11.77
CA ALA A 104 -6.66 20.80 12.77
C ALA A 104 -7.35 19.61 12.11
N ALA A 105 -6.72 18.44 12.28
CA ALA A 105 -7.03 17.20 11.57
C ALA A 105 -8.55 17.06 11.42
N ALA A 106 -9.01 17.03 10.18
CA ALA A 106 -10.43 17.03 9.85
C ALA A 106 -11.06 15.79 10.48
N LYS A 107 -11.66 15.98 11.66
CA LYS A 107 -12.18 14.90 12.52
C LYS A 107 -13.16 14.10 11.67
N SER A 108 -12.74 12.92 11.22
CA SER A 108 -13.45 12.14 10.22
C SER A 108 -14.84 11.85 10.78
N ARG A 109 -15.86 12.44 10.15
CA ARG A 109 -17.23 12.40 10.68
C ARG A 109 -17.60 10.94 10.93
N PRO A 110 -18.05 10.57 12.13
CA PRO A 110 -18.32 9.18 12.46
C PRO A 110 -19.30 8.63 11.43
N VAL A 111 -18.90 7.56 10.74
CA VAL A 111 -19.67 6.99 9.64
C VAL A 111 -21.00 6.51 10.20
N SER A 112 -22.08 7.19 9.79
CA SER A 112 -23.44 6.82 10.19
C SER A 112 -23.79 5.45 9.65
N ILE A 113 -24.41 4.64 10.50
CA ILE A 113 -24.95 3.34 10.12
C ILE A 113 -26.30 3.62 9.46
N THR A 114 -26.38 3.42 8.14
CA THR A 114 -27.66 3.40 7.42
C THR A 114 -28.12 1.94 7.30
N PRO A 115 -29.43 1.67 7.21
CA PRO A 115 -29.92 0.29 7.06
C PRO A 115 -29.38 -0.39 5.80
N GLU A 116 -29.10 0.38 4.74
CA GLU A 116 -28.45 -0.08 3.52
C GLU A 116 -27.04 -0.64 3.79
N ARG A 117 -26.24 0.05 4.61
CA ARG A 117 -24.90 -0.41 5.03
C ARG A 117 -24.97 -1.64 5.92
N GLU A 118 -25.95 -1.69 6.82
CA GLU A 118 -26.20 -2.87 7.65
C GLU A 118 -26.52 -4.09 6.75
N ALA A 119 -27.43 -3.94 5.79
CA ALA A 119 -27.80 -5.00 4.85
C ALA A 119 -26.60 -5.45 3.99
N ALA A 120 -25.80 -4.51 3.46
CA ALA A 120 -24.60 -4.82 2.68
C ALA A 120 -23.52 -5.56 3.49
N VAL A 121 -23.34 -5.20 4.77
CA VAL A 121 -22.46 -5.96 5.67
C VAL A 121 -23.02 -7.35 5.95
N MET A 122 -24.31 -7.48 6.23
CA MET A 122 -24.92 -8.78 6.51
C MET A 122 -24.82 -9.74 5.32
N THR A 123 -25.05 -9.29 4.08
CA THR A 123 -24.86 -10.13 2.89
C THR A 123 -23.39 -10.49 2.67
N PHE A 124 -22.47 -9.52 2.79
CA PHE A 124 -21.03 -9.78 2.68
C PHE A 124 -20.53 -10.80 3.71
N VAL A 125 -20.95 -10.69 4.96
CA VAL A 125 -20.57 -11.63 6.03
C VAL A 125 -21.25 -13.00 5.83
N GLN A 126 -22.53 -13.04 5.44
CA GLN A 126 -23.24 -14.31 5.20
C GLN A 126 -22.62 -15.12 4.05
N LEU A 127 -22.12 -14.46 3.00
CA LEU A 127 -21.45 -15.12 1.87
C LEU A 127 -20.07 -15.69 2.22
N ASN A 128 -19.31 -15.02 3.10
CA ASN A 128 -17.89 -15.34 3.33
C ASN A 128 -17.61 -16.01 4.70
N HIS A 129 -18.44 -15.77 5.71
CA HIS A 129 -18.22 -16.22 7.09
C HIS A 129 -19.56 -16.34 7.89
N PRO A 130 -20.39 -17.37 7.64
CA PRO A 130 -21.72 -17.48 8.24
C PRO A 130 -21.75 -17.44 9.78
N GLU A 131 -20.78 -18.07 10.48
CA GLU A 131 -20.68 -18.02 11.96
C GLU A 131 -20.54 -16.60 12.52
N LEU A 132 -20.06 -15.63 11.72
CA LEU A 132 -19.95 -14.23 12.13
C LEU A 132 -21.28 -13.49 11.93
N ALA A 133 -22.10 -13.89 10.95
CA ALA A 133 -23.46 -13.39 10.81
C ALA A 133 -24.33 -13.85 11.99
N GLU A 134 -24.19 -15.10 12.43
CA GLU A 134 -24.84 -15.62 13.65
C GLU A 134 -24.43 -14.80 14.88
N LEU A 135 -23.12 -14.60 15.11
CA LEU A 135 -22.61 -13.77 16.21
C LEU A 135 -23.16 -12.32 16.15
N LEU A 136 -23.23 -11.73 14.95
CA LEU A 136 -23.79 -10.38 14.76
C LEU A 136 -25.27 -10.31 15.12
N THR A 137 -26.08 -11.32 14.78
CA THR A 137 -27.51 -11.35 15.20
C THR A 137 -27.67 -11.45 16.72
N HIS A 138 -26.81 -12.19 17.41
CA HIS A 138 -26.79 -12.24 18.88
C HIS A 138 -26.29 -10.94 19.52
N LEU A 139 -25.28 -10.29 18.93
CA LEU A 139 -24.81 -8.97 19.39
C LEU A 139 -25.88 -7.88 19.20
N LYS A 140 -26.70 -7.95 18.14
CA LYS A 140 -27.76 -6.96 17.87
C LYS A 140 -28.78 -6.87 19.02
N SER A 141 -29.16 -8.01 19.60
CA SER A 141 -30.12 -8.10 20.70
C SER A 141 -29.53 -7.94 22.11
N SER A 142 -28.25 -8.30 22.30
CA SER A 142 -27.59 -8.26 23.62
C SER A 142 -26.77 -6.99 23.88
N GLN A 143 -26.04 -6.50 22.87
CA GLN A 143 -24.96 -5.51 23.02
C GLN A 143 -24.94 -4.56 21.81
N THR A 144 -26.04 -3.83 21.58
CA THR A 144 -26.27 -2.99 20.38
C THR A 144 -25.13 -1.99 20.09
N ARG A 145 -24.47 -1.44 21.12
CA ARG A 145 -23.31 -0.55 20.95
C ARG A 145 -22.09 -1.24 20.32
N GLU A 146 -21.87 -2.51 20.62
CA GLU A 146 -20.78 -3.32 20.06
C GLU A 146 -21.15 -3.83 18.66
N TYR A 147 -22.43 -4.20 18.45
CA TYR A 147 -22.99 -4.47 17.13
C TYR A 147 -22.78 -3.29 16.16
N GLU A 148 -23.16 -2.07 16.58
CA GLU A 148 -22.90 -0.85 15.79
C GLU A 148 -21.42 -0.69 15.41
N GLN A 149 -20.52 -0.95 16.37
CA GLN A 149 -19.10 -0.81 16.15
C GLN A 149 -18.58 -1.85 15.16
N ALA A 150 -19.02 -3.09 15.27
CA ALA A 150 -18.70 -4.17 14.34
C ALA A 150 -19.22 -3.86 12.92
N ILE A 151 -20.47 -3.41 12.77
CA ILE A 151 -21.03 -3.01 11.46
C ILE A 151 -20.21 -1.87 10.82
N ARG A 152 -19.80 -0.85 11.59
CA ARG A 152 -18.94 0.24 11.07
C ARG A 152 -17.55 -0.23 10.63
N GLU A 153 -17.00 -1.26 11.25
CA GLU A 153 -15.69 -1.81 10.88
C GLU A 153 -15.79 -2.77 9.69
N LEU A 154 -16.75 -3.69 9.72
CA LEU A 154 -17.02 -4.62 8.62
C LEU A 154 -17.38 -3.90 7.32
N PHE A 155 -18.16 -2.80 7.39
CA PHE A 155 -18.44 -1.97 6.22
C PHE A 155 -17.16 -1.38 5.62
N ARG A 156 -16.20 -0.93 6.43
CA ARG A 156 -14.90 -0.44 5.95
C ARG A 156 -14.07 -1.57 5.32
N ALA A 157 -14.16 -2.79 5.86
CA ALA A 157 -13.48 -3.95 5.30
C ALA A 157 -14.08 -4.36 3.94
N SER A 158 -15.41 -4.40 3.80
CA SER A 158 -16.08 -4.74 2.55
C SER A 158 -15.87 -3.67 1.46
N GLU A 159 -15.98 -2.38 1.79
CA GLU A 159 -15.71 -1.27 0.84
C GLU A 159 -14.26 -1.30 0.33
N ARG A 160 -13.30 -1.59 1.23
CA ARG A 160 -11.88 -1.72 0.87
C ARG A 160 -11.65 -2.90 -0.08
N LEU A 161 -12.29 -4.05 0.19
CA LEU A 161 -12.19 -5.24 -0.65
C LEU A 161 -12.86 -5.05 -2.01
N ALA A 162 -14.04 -4.41 -2.07
CA ALA A 162 -14.69 -4.04 -3.33
C ALA A 162 -13.82 -3.10 -4.18
N ALA A 163 -13.20 -2.09 -3.56
CA ALA A 163 -12.26 -1.19 -4.23
C ALA A 163 -10.94 -1.88 -4.68
N THR A 164 -10.59 -3.05 -4.13
CA THR A 164 -9.56 -3.94 -4.71
C THR A 164 -10.14 -4.74 -5.88
N GLN A 165 -11.36 -5.30 -5.75
CA GLN A 165 -12.04 -6.11 -6.78
C GLN A 165 -12.19 -5.36 -8.12
N ASP A 166 -12.55 -4.08 -8.08
CA ASP A 166 -12.67 -3.22 -9.28
C ASP A 166 -11.34 -3.01 -10.02
N ARG A 167 -10.20 -3.26 -9.35
CA ARG A 167 -8.84 -3.02 -9.88
C ARG A 167 -8.13 -4.30 -10.27
N ASP A 168 -8.31 -5.35 -9.49
CA ASP A 168 -7.56 -6.61 -9.59
C ASP A 168 -8.31 -7.76 -8.89
N GLN A 169 -8.89 -8.65 -9.70
CA GLN A 169 -9.66 -9.79 -9.20
C GLN A 169 -8.80 -10.83 -8.48
N GLN A 170 -7.51 -10.98 -8.84
CA GLN A 170 -6.60 -11.93 -8.17
C GLN A 170 -6.18 -11.38 -6.80
N GLN A 171 -5.84 -10.09 -6.73
CA GLN A 171 -5.55 -9.42 -5.47
C GLN A 171 -6.75 -9.49 -4.51
N TYR A 172 -7.97 -9.27 -5.01
CA TYR A 172 -9.20 -9.39 -4.22
C TYR A 172 -9.37 -10.78 -3.59
N GLN A 173 -9.17 -11.86 -4.34
CA GLN A 173 -9.30 -13.23 -3.80
C GLN A 173 -8.28 -13.49 -2.67
N LEU A 174 -7.04 -13.02 -2.83
CA LEU A 174 -5.98 -13.18 -1.84
C LEU A 174 -6.25 -12.33 -0.58
N GLU A 175 -6.66 -11.08 -0.73
CA GLU A 175 -7.06 -10.23 0.40
C GLU A 175 -8.30 -10.78 1.15
N LEU A 176 -9.28 -11.31 0.42
CA LEU A 176 -10.48 -11.94 0.98
C LEU A 176 -10.14 -13.21 1.78
N ALA A 177 -9.19 -14.02 1.31
CA ALA A 177 -8.70 -15.18 2.06
C ALA A 177 -7.99 -14.76 3.37
N VAL A 178 -7.13 -13.73 3.33
CA VAL A 178 -6.46 -13.18 4.53
C VAL A 178 -7.48 -12.62 5.52
N TRP A 179 -8.49 -11.89 5.04
CA TRP A 179 -9.58 -11.37 5.88
C TRP A 179 -10.39 -12.50 6.53
N THR A 180 -10.80 -13.50 5.75
CA THR A 180 -11.63 -14.62 6.22
C THR A 180 -10.91 -15.43 7.30
N ALA A 181 -9.63 -15.75 7.08
CA ALA A 181 -8.79 -16.42 8.08
C ALA A 181 -8.64 -15.57 9.36
N GLN A 182 -8.45 -14.26 9.23
CA GLN A 182 -8.35 -13.35 10.38
C GLN A 182 -9.63 -13.31 11.22
N SER A 183 -10.82 -13.24 10.60
CA SER A 183 -12.10 -13.30 11.32
C SER A 183 -12.31 -14.64 12.05
N LYS A 184 -11.94 -15.77 11.43
CA LYS A 184 -11.98 -17.09 12.09
C LYS A 184 -11.03 -17.15 13.28
N ILE A 185 -9.78 -16.68 13.13
CA ILE A 185 -8.81 -16.59 14.23
C ILE A 185 -9.37 -15.79 15.41
N GLN A 186 -9.99 -14.63 15.16
CA GLN A 186 -10.58 -13.81 16.21
C GLN A 186 -11.70 -14.57 16.96
N LEU A 187 -12.61 -15.21 16.22
CA LEU A 187 -13.75 -15.96 16.75
C LEU A 187 -13.32 -17.21 17.55
N ILE A 188 -12.34 -17.99 17.05
CA ILE A 188 -11.73 -19.10 17.80
C ILE A 188 -10.97 -18.60 19.04
N SER A 189 -10.26 -17.47 18.95
CA SER A 189 -9.59 -16.87 20.12
C SER A 189 -10.55 -16.39 21.21
N ALA A 190 -11.78 -16.03 20.84
CA ALA A 190 -12.85 -15.70 21.78
C ALA A 190 -13.43 -16.97 22.43
N ARG A 191 -13.73 -18.01 21.62
CA ARG A 191 -14.15 -19.34 22.12
C ARG A 191 -13.13 -19.91 23.11
N LEU A 192 -11.83 -19.85 22.79
CA LEU A 192 -10.74 -20.37 23.63
C LEU A 192 -10.61 -19.64 24.98
N LYS A 193 -10.98 -18.36 25.06
CA LYS A 193 -11.04 -17.59 26.32
C LYS A 193 -12.24 -17.97 27.21
N MET A 194 -13.28 -18.57 26.63
CA MET A 194 -14.46 -19.06 27.36
C MET A 194 -14.33 -20.53 27.75
N ASN A 195 -13.69 -21.33 26.90
CA ASN A 195 -13.44 -22.76 27.09
C ASN A 195 -12.11 -23.16 26.46
N ASP A 196 -11.11 -23.46 27.28
CA ASP A 196 -9.76 -23.78 26.83
C ASP A 196 -9.64 -25.27 26.48
N SER A 197 -9.93 -25.63 25.21
CA SER A 197 -9.87 -27.00 24.71
C SER A 197 -8.69 -27.22 23.74
N ALA A 198 -8.13 -28.43 23.74
CA ALA A 198 -7.08 -28.82 22.80
C ALA A 198 -7.53 -28.67 21.33
N THR A 199 -8.78 -29.04 21.03
CA THR A 199 -9.36 -28.94 19.68
C THR A 199 -9.37 -27.51 19.14
N LEU A 200 -9.78 -26.51 19.95
CA LEU A 200 -9.76 -25.10 19.53
C LEU A 200 -8.34 -24.57 19.35
N ARG A 201 -7.34 -25.10 20.10
CA ARG A 201 -5.93 -24.73 19.92
C ARG A 201 -5.37 -25.29 18.61
N ASP A 202 -5.74 -26.50 18.22
CA ASP A 202 -5.28 -27.12 16.97
C ASP A 202 -5.98 -26.53 15.73
N GLU A 203 -7.27 -26.21 15.84
CA GLU A 203 -7.99 -25.41 14.85
C GLU A 203 -7.34 -24.03 14.67
N LEU A 204 -6.99 -23.35 15.77
CA LEU A 204 -6.30 -22.05 15.74
C LEU A 204 -4.93 -22.13 15.04
N LYS A 205 -4.16 -23.22 15.21
CA LYS A 205 -2.91 -23.43 14.46
C LYS A 205 -3.17 -23.51 12.95
N SER A 206 -4.12 -24.34 12.52
CA SER A 206 -4.44 -24.49 11.10
C SER A 206 -4.94 -23.18 10.48
N LEU A 207 -5.72 -22.38 11.21
CA LEU A 207 -6.16 -21.06 10.77
C LEU A 207 -5.00 -20.05 10.66
N LEU A 208 -4.00 -20.13 11.54
CA LEU A 208 -2.78 -19.32 11.45
C LEU A 208 -1.92 -19.73 10.23
N GLU A 209 -1.80 -21.02 9.94
CA GLU A 209 -1.14 -21.53 8.73
C GLU A 209 -1.85 -21.06 7.44
N GLN A 210 -3.20 -21.09 7.44
CA GLN A 210 -4.02 -20.53 6.35
C GLN A 210 -3.83 -19.02 6.21
N GLN A 211 -3.76 -18.27 7.31
CA GLN A 211 -3.51 -16.82 7.27
C GLN A 211 -2.11 -16.49 6.73
N LEU A 212 -1.08 -17.22 7.17
CA LEU A 212 0.31 -17.01 6.74
C LEU A 212 0.51 -17.37 5.27
N SER A 213 -0.02 -18.51 4.82
CA SER A 213 0.05 -18.92 3.41
C SER A 213 -0.69 -17.93 2.49
N ALA A 214 -1.89 -17.46 2.87
CA ALA A 214 -2.61 -16.43 2.12
C ALA A 214 -1.85 -15.09 2.06
N ARG A 215 -1.18 -14.68 3.15
CA ARG A 215 -0.31 -13.48 3.16
C ARG A 215 0.94 -13.64 2.29
N ILE A 216 1.58 -14.81 2.30
CA ILE A 216 2.72 -15.11 1.43
C ILE A 216 2.29 -15.07 -0.04
N ALA A 217 1.12 -15.64 -0.37
CA ALA A 217 0.57 -15.59 -1.72
C ALA A 217 0.31 -14.13 -2.18
N LEU A 218 -0.33 -13.30 -1.34
CA LEU A 218 -0.55 -11.87 -1.62
C LEU A 218 0.76 -11.12 -1.89
N LEU A 219 1.75 -11.25 -1.01
CA LEU A 219 3.06 -10.60 -1.16
C LEU A 219 3.83 -11.10 -2.39
N SER A 220 3.69 -12.39 -2.75
CA SER A 220 4.31 -12.95 -3.96
C SER A 220 3.70 -12.40 -5.25
N PHE A 221 2.37 -12.16 -5.24
CA PHE A 221 1.64 -11.54 -6.33
C PHE A 221 2.01 -10.05 -6.48
N GLU A 222 2.04 -9.30 -5.38
CA GLU A 222 2.50 -7.91 -5.36
C GLU A 222 3.95 -7.79 -5.88
N ARG A 223 4.86 -8.68 -5.45
CA ARG A 223 6.24 -8.74 -5.96
C ARG A 223 6.27 -8.94 -7.48
N ALA A 224 5.54 -9.92 -8.02
CA ALA A 224 5.51 -10.19 -9.45
C ALA A 224 4.98 -8.99 -10.26
N LYS A 225 3.93 -8.34 -9.76
CA LYS A 225 3.32 -7.13 -10.34
C LYS A 225 4.25 -5.92 -10.32
N ILE A 226 5.11 -5.80 -9.30
CA ILE A 226 6.17 -4.78 -9.23
C ILE A 226 7.31 -5.10 -10.19
N THR A 227 7.80 -6.35 -10.24
CA THR A 227 8.85 -6.77 -11.17
C THR A 227 8.44 -6.54 -12.62
N GLN A 228 7.22 -6.90 -13.03
CA GLN A 228 6.71 -6.62 -14.38
C GLN A 228 6.61 -5.12 -14.71
N ARG A 229 6.53 -4.25 -13.69
CA ARG A 229 6.59 -2.79 -13.87
C ARG A 229 8.02 -2.29 -13.98
N MET A 230 8.97 -2.88 -13.25
CA MET A 230 10.40 -2.58 -13.37
C MET A 230 10.89 -2.92 -14.78
N GLU A 231 10.64 -4.15 -15.26
CA GLU A 231 10.98 -4.59 -16.63
C GLU A 231 10.54 -3.61 -17.72
N LYS A 232 9.35 -3.02 -17.60
CA LYS A 232 8.82 -2.02 -18.53
C LYS A 232 9.49 -0.64 -18.42
N ILE A 233 9.96 -0.27 -17.24
CA ILE A 233 10.73 0.97 -17.02
C ILE A 233 12.17 0.78 -17.52
N ASP A 234 12.77 -0.38 -17.27
CA ASP A 234 14.10 -0.75 -17.75
C ASP A 234 14.14 -0.78 -19.28
N GLN A 235 13.12 -1.36 -19.92
CA GLN A 235 12.91 -1.26 -21.38
C GLN A 235 12.73 0.18 -21.86
N GLN A 236 12.05 1.04 -21.10
CA GLN A 236 11.92 2.47 -21.48
C GLN A 236 13.26 3.21 -21.38
N ILE A 237 14.09 2.88 -20.39
CA ILE A 237 15.45 3.42 -20.28
C ILE A 237 16.30 2.94 -21.46
N GLU A 238 16.35 1.64 -21.73
CA GLU A 238 17.10 1.05 -22.86
C GLU A 238 16.70 1.68 -24.21
N ASN A 239 15.40 1.86 -24.47
CA ASN A 239 14.92 2.51 -25.70
C ASN A 239 15.32 4.00 -25.78
N LEU A 240 15.31 4.73 -24.66
CA LEU A 240 15.74 6.14 -24.61
C LEU A 240 17.25 6.30 -24.72
N GLU A 241 18.03 5.33 -24.24
CA GLU A 241 19.49 5.27 -24.40
C GLU A 241 19.87 4.90 -25.84
N ALA A 242 19.22 3.89 -26.44
CA ALA A 242 19.48 3.46 -27.83
C ALA A 242 19.05 4.50 -28.89
N SER A 243 18.10 5.39 -28.57
CA SER A 243 17.66 6.49 -29.45
C SER A 243 18.23 7.86 -29.03
N ARG A 244 19.16 7.89 -28.08
CA ARG A 244 19.65 9.12 -27.44
C ARG A 244 20.27 10.11 -28.42
N GLU A 245 21.23 9.67 -29.23
CA GLU A 245 21.92 10.50 -30.21
C GLU A 245 20.95 11.02 -31.27
N GLU A 246 19.98 10.20 -31.71
CA GLU A 246 18.97 10.62 -32.68
C GLU A 246 18.03 11.69 -32.08
N MET A 247 17.61 11.54 -30.82
CA MET A 247 16.81 12.56 -30.13
C MET A 247 17.58 13.88 -29.95
N ILE A 248 18.89 13.80 -29.66
CA ILE A 248 19.76 14.98 -29.53
C ILE A 248 19.90 15.68 -30.89
N GLU A 249 20.18 14.94 -31.97
CA GLU A 249 20.33 15.51 -33.31
C GLU A 249 19.02 16.15 -33.81
N ARG A 250 17.87 15.49 -33.61
CA ARG A 250 16.55 16.05 -33.94
C ARG A 250 16.25 17.35 -33.15
N GLN A 251 16.68 17.44 -31.89
CA GLN A 251 16.54 18.67 -31.08
C GLN A 251 17.51 19.77 -31.54
N LEU A 252 18.75 19.40 -31.90
CA LEU A 252 19.76 20.31 -32.44
C LEU A 252 19.31 20.89 -33.79
N GLU A 253 18.80 20.06 -34.69
CA GLU A 253 18.24 20.49 -35.97
C GLU A 253 17.06 21.45 -35.74
N PHE A 254 16.12 21.12 -34.85
CA PHE A 254 14.98 21.98 -34.54
C PHE A 254 15.40 23.37 -34.05
N LEU A 255 16.36 23.44 -33.13
CA LEU A 255 16.85 24.70 -32.56
C LEU A 255 17.67 25.53 -33.58
N THR A 256 18.58 24.90 -34.32
CA THR A 256 19.41 25.58 -35.33
C THR A 256 18.59 26.06 -36.54
N ARG A 257 17.63 25.25 -37.00
CA ARG A 257 16.71 25.56 -38.11
C ARG A 257 15.63 26.57 -37.71
N GLY A 258 15.19 26.57 -36.45
CA GLY A 258 14.23 27.53 -35.91
C GLY A 258 14.80 28.95 -35.75
N ASN A 259 16.00 29.08 -35.17
CA ASN A 259 16.60 30.39 -34.87
C ASN A 259 16.97 31.21 -36.13
N GLY A 260 17.02 30.61 -37.31
CA GLY A 260 17.28 31.31 -38.57
C GLY A 260 16.05 31.90 -39.27
N LYS A 261 14.83 31.65 -38.80
CA LYS A 261 13.58 32.05 -39.50
C LYS A 261 12.48 32.61 -38.59
N SER A 262 12.86 33.42 -37.61
CA SER A 262 11.98 34.48 -37.11
C SER A 262 11.82 35.56 -38.20
N ASP A 263 10.89 35.35 -39.14
CA ASP A 263 10.55 36.31 -40.19
C ASP A 263 9.96 37.60 -39.56
N PRO A 264 10.64 38.76 -39.64
CA PRO A 264 10.12 40.03 -39.10
C PRO A 264 9.14 40.72 -40.08
N GLY A 265 8.76 40.06 -41.17
CA GLY A 265 8.36 40.69 -42.42
C GLY A 265 6.94 40.39 -42.95
N LYS A 266 5.97 39.98 -42.11
CA LYS A 266 4.56 39.95 -42.56
C LYS A 266 3.53 40.41 -41.51
N PRO A 267 2.76 41.49 -41.78
CA PRO A 267 1.84 42.08 -40.80
C PRO A 267 0.48 41.37 -40.70
N SER A 268 -0.30 41.79 -39.71
CA SER A 268 -1.61 41.28 -39.33
C SER A 268 -2.67 41.26 -40.45
N GLY A 269 -2.92 40.08 -41.00
CA GLY A 269 -4.03 39.80 -41.91
C GLY A 269 -5.39 39.62 -41.20
N THR A 270 -5.88 40.64 -40.51
CA THR A 270 -7.19 40.59 -39.84
C THR A 270 -8.33 40.45 -40.85
N LYS A 271 -9.08 39.33 -40.81
CA LYS A 271 -10.46 39.29 -41.30
C LYS A 271 -11.29 38.17 -40.64
N PRO A 272 -12.45 38.49 -40.03
CA PRO A 272 -13.34 37.49 -39.45
C PRO A 272 -14.38 36.98 -40.47
N ASN A 273 -14.68 35.68 -40.40
CA ASN A 273 -15.95 35.06 -40.84
C ASN A 273 -16.01 33.69 -40.13
N ALA A 274 -16.90 33.37 -39.19
CA ALA A 274 -18.36 33.47 -39.19
C ALA A 274 -19.00 32.64 -40.32
N GLY A 275 -19.89 31.70 -39.97
CA GLY A 275 -20.84 31.09 -40.92
C GLY A 275 -20.60 29.66 -41.41
N LYS A 276 -20.50 28.67 -40.51
CA LYS A 276 -21.07 27.30 -40.64
C LYS A 276 -20.87 26.54 -39.33
N ALA A 277 -21.87 26.22 -38.51
CA ALA A 277 -23.28 25.87 -38.71
C ALA A 277 -23.49 24.47 -39.33
N ALA A 278 -23.76 23.53 -38.41
CA ALA A 278 -24.50 22.27 -38.56
C ALA A 278 -24.17 21.30 -39.72
N THR A 279 -23.56 20.17 -39.36
CA THR A 279 -24.04 18.85 -39.81
C THR A 279 -24.20 17.95 -38.58
N LYS A 280 -25.37 17.33 -38.40
CA LYS A 280 -25.55 16.20 -37.47
C LYS A 280 -25.47 14.91 -38.28
N GLU A 281 -24.40 14.14 -38.11
CA GLU A 281 -24.38 12.72 -38.42
C GLU A 281 -24.18 11.98 -37.08
N SER A 282 -25.18 11.30 -36.51
CA SER A 282 -25.99 10.21 -37.10
C SER A 282 -25.16 8.96 -37.43
N ILE A 283 -24.14 8.68 -36.60
CA ILE A 283 -23.50 7.37 -36.55
C ILE A 283 -24.51 6.35 -36.01
N LYS A 284 -25.16 5.68 -36.96
CA LYS A 284 -26.22 4.69 -36.76
C LYS A 284 -25.64 3.40 -36.18
N SER A 285 -25.90 3.13 -34.90
CA SER A 285 -25.50 1.88 -34.24
C SER A 285 -26.10 0.66 -34.96
N PRO A 286 -25.29 -0.32 -35.42
CA PRO A 286 -25.82 -1.58 -35.93
C PRO A 286 -26.19 -2.49 -34.75
N LEU A 287 -27.50 -2.71 -34.54
CA LEU A 287 -27.94 -3.85 -33.74
C LEU A 287 -27.48 -5.13 -34.46
N LYS A 288 -26.77 -6.01 -33.74
CA LYS A 288 -26.74 -7.43 -34.10
C LYS A 288 -27.94 -8.11 -33.43
N PRO A 289 -28.90 -8.69 -34.19
CA PRO A 289 -29.78 -9.71 -33.63
C PRO A 289 -28.94 -10.93 -33.22
N GLY A 290 -29.44 -11.73 -32.29
CA GLY A 290 -28.72 -12.86 -31.72
C GLY A 290 -28.68 -14.10 -32.61
N SER A 291 -28.02 -15.13 -32.10
CA SER A 291 -28.08 -16.50 -32.62
C SER A 291 -28.22 -17.46 -31.43
N ASP A 292 -29.35 -18.13 -31.32
CA ASP A 292 -29.56 -19.20 -30.34
C ASP A 292 -28.69 -20.43 -30.64
N LYS A 293 -28.23 -21.11 -29.59
CA LYS A 293 -28.01 -22.57 -29.54
C LYS A 293 -27.76 -23.07 -28.11
#